data_AF-A0A9D6UF59-F1
#
_entry.id   AF-A0A9D6UF59-F1
#
_cell.length_a   1.000
_cell.length_b   1.000
_cell.length_c   1.000
_cell.angle_alpha   90.00
_cell.angle_beta   90.00
_cell.angle_gamma   90.00
#
_symmetry.space_group_name_H-M   'P 1'
#
loop_
_entity.id
_entity.type
_entity.pdbx_description
1 polymer ?
#
loop_
_entity_poly.entity_id
_entity_poly.type
_entity_poly.pdbx_seq_one_letter_code
_entity_poly.pdbx_strand_id
1 'polypeptide(L)'
;MSENSEEDHQLNYRKRREDSLRQLLSGIVDKPSKEIVEELKKDLGVSRATAYRMMKTFRTCGAITAPWTRPVGRPKGARCLDPRREQLIQEAIKAHYSHALRPRFRALVQDIHQRCSEELLAPPNWRTIRQRLRDFEGRGASSVGN
;
A
#
# COMPACT_ATOMS: atom_id res chain seq x y z
N MET A 1 -12.56 -2.15 -20.63
CA MET A 1 -13.44 -3.12 -19.93
C MET A 1 -12.65 -4.40 -19.62
N SER A 2 -11.48 -4.28 -18.96
CA SER A 2 -10.53 -5.41 -18.83
C SER A 2 -10.00 -5.59 -17.41
N GLU A 3 -10.13 -4.58 -16.55
CA GLU A 3 -9.60 -4.62 -15.17
C GLU A 3 -10.47 -5.48 -14.22
N ASN A 4 -11.79 -5.56 -14.44
CA ASN A 4 -12.68 -6.31 -13.55
C ASN A 4 -12.44 -7.83 -13.59
N SER A 5 -12.08 -8.37 -14.75
CA SER A 5 -11.86 -9.82 -14.93
C SER A 5 -10.61 -10.30 -14.19
N GLU A 6 -9.52 -9.53 -14.23
CA GLU A 6 -8.28 -9.89 -13.55
C GLU A 6 -8.41 -9.84 -12.02
N GLU A 7 -9.12 -8.84 -11.50
CA GLU A 7 -9.41 -8.73 -10.07
C GLU A 7 -10.31 -9.86 -9.57
N ASP A 8 -11.34 -10.22 -10.34
CA ASP A 8 -12.25 -11.33 -10.04
C ASP A 8 -11.52 -12.69 -10.08
N HIS A 9 -10.65 -12.90 -11.06
CA HIS A 9 -9.79 -14.09 -11.14
C HIS A 9 -8.82 -14.18 -9.97
N GLN A 10 -8.19 -13.06 -9.56
CA GLN A 10 -7.30 -13.01 -8.40
C GLN A 10 -8.05 -13.28 -7.09
N LEU A 11 -9.24 -12.71 -6.93
CA LEU A 11 -10.08 -12.93 -5.75
C LEU A 11 -10.54 -14.38 -5.64
N ASN A 12 -10.96 -14.98 -6.75
CA ASN A 12 -11.37 -16.38 -6.80
C ASN A 12 -10.19 -17.33 -6.51
N TYR A 13 -9.01 -17.05 -7.06
CA TYR A 13 -7.78 -17.77 -6.74
C TYR A 13 -7.42 -17.68 -5.25
N ARG A 14 -7.57 -16.50 -4.63
CA ARG A 14 -7.34 -16.28 -3.19
C ARG A 14 -8.32 -17.09 -2.34
N LYS A 15 -9.61 -17.08 -2.66
CA LYS A 15 -10.65 -17.81 -1.93
C LYS A 15 -10.44 -19.32 -1.98
N ARG A 16 -10.30 -19.90 -3.20
CA ARG A 16 -10.05 -21.35 -3.36
C ARG A 16 -8.82 -21.82 -2.59
N ARG A 17 -7.75 -21.01 -2.63
CA ARG A 17 -6.50 -21.30 -1.91
C ARG A 17 -6.66 -21.20 -0.40
N GLU A 18 -7.48 -20.28 0.08
CA GLU A 18 -7.80 -20.15 1.51
C GLU A 18 -8.60 -21.35 2.01
N ASP A 19 -9.60 -21.77 1.24
CA ASP A 19 -10.47 -22.90 1.58
C ASP A 19 -9.70 -24.21 1.62
N SER A 20 -8.85 -24.51 0.63
CA SER A 20 -8.03 -25.74 0.62
C SER A 20 -7.12 -25.85 1.84
N LEU A 21 -6.49 -24.75 2.25
CA LEU A 21 -5.61 -24.75 3.42
C LEU A 21 -6.39 -24.74 4.74
N ARG A 22 -7.55 -24.06 4.82
CA ARG A 22 -8.43 -24.13 5.98
C ARG A 22 -8.94 -25.56 6.19
N GLN A 23 -9.40 -26.23 5.13
CA GLN A 23 -9.83 -27.62 5.15
C GLN A 23 -8.68 -28.55 5.58
N LEU A 24 -7.47 -28.29 5.11
CA LEU A 24 -6.29 -29.08 5.48
C LEU A 24 -5.89 -28.89 6.94
N LEU A 25 -5.89 -27.64 7.41
CA LEU A 25 -5.39 -27.28 8.74
C LEU A 25 -6.45 -27.43 9.85
N SER A 26 -7.74 -27.44 9.52
CA SER A 26 -8.81 -27.76 10.48
C SER A 26 -8.80 -29.24 10.90
N GLY A 27 -8.23 -30.12 10.09
CA GLY A 27 -8.12 -31.56 10.38
C GLY A 27 -6.83 -32.01 11.07
N ILE A 28 -5.85 -31.13 11.32
CA ILE A 28 -4.49 -31.54 11.67
C ILE A 28 -4.02 -30.95 13.01
N VAL A 29 -3.84 -31.86 13.96
CA VAL A 29 -3.01 -31.75 15.17
C VAL A 29 -1.59 -31.32 14.79
N ASP A 30 -1.10 -30.19 15.31
CA ASP A 30 0.27 -29.63 15.40
C ASP A 30 1.36 -29.91 14.32
N LYS A 31 1.38 -31.01 13.59
CA LYS A 31 2.32 -31.35 12.50
C LYS A 31 1.58 -31.94 11.29
N PRO A 32 1.61 -31.27 10.12
CA PRO A 32 1.03 -31.84 8.90
C PRO A 32 1.88 -33.02 8.44
N SER A 33 1.22 -34.13 8.11
CA SER A 33 1.88 -35.32 7.59
C SER A 33 2.50 -35.05 6.22
N LYS A 34 3.43 -35.90 5.77
CA LYS A 34 4.12 -35.72 4.49
C LYS A 34 3.16 -35.80 3.30
N GLU A 35 2.13 -36.63 3.41
CA GLU A 35 1.08 -36.85 2.41
C GLU A 35 0.26 -35.58 2.18
N ILE A 36 -0.16 -34.95 3.28
CA ILE A 36 -0.89 -33.67 3.30
C ILE A 36 -0.13 -32.56 2.58
N VAL A 37 1.20 -32.49 2.76
CA VAL A 37 2.02 -31.47 2.08
C VAL A 37 2.12 -31.74 0.58
N GLU A 38 2.13 -33.00 0.16
CA GLU A 38 2.16 -33.36 -1.26
C GLU A 38 0.81 -33.13 -1.95
N GLU A 39 -0.30 -33.38 -1.27
CA GLU A 39 -1.65 -33.03 -1.76
C GLU A 39 -1.78 -31.50 -1.94
N LEU A 40 -1.37 -30.73 -0.94
CA LEU A 40 -1.35 -29.27 -1.01
C LEU A 40 -0.48 -28.73 -2.16
N LYS A 41 0.65 -29.37 -2.44
CA LYS A 41 1.52 -29.00 -3.57
C LYS A 41 0.82 -29.25 -4.91
N LYS A 42 0.10 -30.37 -5.05
CA LYS A 42 -0.67 -30.69 -6.25
C LYS A 42 -1.81 -29.70 -6.46
N ASP A 43 -2.59 -29.45 -5.41
CA ASP A 43 -3.76 -28.57 -5.48
C ASP A 43 -3.41 -27.11 -5.77
N LEU A 44 -2.29 -26.62 -5.21
CA LEU A 44 -1.88 -25.23 -5.34
C LEU A 44 -0.79 -24.99 -6.38
N GLY A 45 -0.20 -26.04 -6.95
CA GLY A 45 0.91 -25.95 -7.91
C GLY A 45 2.17 -25.28 -7.34
N VAL A 46 2.42 -25.41 -6.03
CA VAL A 46 3.53 -24.72 -5.34
C VAL A 46 4.68 -25.66 -4.95
N SER A 47 5.88 -25.10 -4.77
CA SER A 47 7.02 -25.87 -4.26
C SER A 47 6.82 -26.29 -2.80
N ARG A 48 7.50 -27.36 -2.38
CA ARG A 48 7.43 -27.88 -1.00
C ARG A 48 7.81 -26.85 0.05
N ALA A 49 8.87 -26.08 -0.20
CA ALA A 49 9.28 -24.98 0.68
C ALA A 49 8.20 -23.89 0.79
N THR A 50 7.49 -23.62 -0.30
CA THR A 50 6.39 -22.64 -0.33
C THR A 50 5.18 -23.13 0.45
N ALA A 51 4.82 -24.41 0.30
CA ALA A 51 3.78 -25.05 1.11
C ALA A 51 4.08 -24.95 2.62
N TYR A 52 5.30 -25.28 3.06
CA TYR A 52 5.70 -25.12 4.47
C TYR A 52 5.64 -23.68 4.97
N ARG A 53 6.12 -22.71 4.18
CA ARG A 53 6.03 -21.29 4.52
C ARG A 53 4.57 -20.84 4.69
N MET A 54 3.68 -21.30 3.82
CA MET A 54 2.26 -20.96 3.88
C MET A 54 1.58 -21.55 5.12
N MET A 55 1.82 -22.82 5.43
CA MET A 55 1.32 -23.46 6.65
C MET A 55 1.81 -22.73 7.91
N LYS A 56 3.09 -22.32 7.93
CA LYS A 56 3.65 -21.53 9.03
C LYS A 56 2.94 -20.17 9.18
N THR A 57 2.79 -19.42 8.10
CA THR A 57 2.09 -18.12 8.11
C THR A 57 0.64 -18.24 8.56
N PHE A 58 -0.07 -19.28 8.11
CA PHE A 58 -1.45 -19.51 8.52
C PHE A 58 -1.56 -19.77 10.03
N ARG A 59 -0.68 -20.61 10.58
CA ARG A 59 -0.65 -20.90 12.03
C ARG A 59 -0.34 -19.66 12.87
N THR A 60 0.51 -18.76 12.36
CA THR A 60 0.89 -17.54 13.10
C THR A 60 -0.16 -16.43 12.99
N CYS A 61 -0.80 -16.26 11.83
CA CYS A 61 -1.61 -15.07 11.54
C CYS A 61 -3.08 -15.37 11.22
N GLY A 62 -3.51 -16.63 11.16
CA GLY A 62 -4.87 -17.03 10.78
C GLY A 62 -5.25 -16.74 9.32
N ALA A 63 -4.33 -16.18 8.55
CA ALA A 63 -4.57 -15.70 7.18
C ALA A 63 -3.50 -16.24 6.21
N ILE A 64 -3.94 -16.63 5.02
CA ILE A 64 -3.08 -17.13 3.95
C ILE A 64 -2.75 -15.95 3.05
N THR A 65 -1.68 -15.25 3.39
CA THR A 65 -1.10 -14.30 2.45
C THR A 65 -0.28 -15.09 1.43
N ALA A 66 -0.66 -14.96 0.15
CA ALA A 66 0.19 -15.47 -0.92
C ALA A 66 1.57 -14.79 -0.79
N PRO A 67 2.68 -15.49 -1.06
CA PRO A 67 4.01 -14.87 -1.02
C PRO A 67 4.11 -13.58 -1.83
N TRP A 68 3.32 -13.45 -2.89
CA TRP A 68 3.21 -12.29 -3.77
C TRP A 68 2.29 -11.17 -3.26
N THR A 69 1.40 -11.42 -2.30
CA THR A 69 0.51 -10.38 -1.74
C THR A 69 1.14 -9.65 -0.56
N ARG A 70 2.32 -10.08 -0.09
CA ARG A 70 3.08 -9.28 0.87
C ARG A 70 3.66 -8.09 0.10
N PRO A 71 3.33 -6.84 0.44
CA PRO A 71 3.96 -5.69 -0.19
C PRO A 71 5.46 -5.77 0.10
N VAL A 72 6.26 -6.03 -0.92
CA VAL A 72 7.71 -6.02 -0.82
C VAL A 72 8.16 -4.58 -0.98
N GLY A 73 8.86 -4.05 0.03
CA GLY A 73 9.33 -2.67 0.05
C GLY A 73 8.38 -1.70 0.76
N ARG A 74 8.67 -0.40 0.64
CA ARG A 74 7.89 0.65 1.27
C ARG A 74 6.48 0.71 0.67
N PRO A 75 5.41 0.72 1.49
CA PRO A 75 4.05 0.76 0.97
C PRO A 75 3.83 1.98 0.07
N LYS A 76 3.05 1.80 -1.00
CA LYS A 76 2.67 2.88 -1.91
C LYS A 76 1.98 3.99 -1.10
N GLY A 77 2.46 5.22 -1.25
CA GLY A 77 1.94 6.37 -0.51
C GLY A 77 2.55 6.58 0.88
N ALA A 78 3.50 5.75 1.32
CA ALA A 78 4.23 6.00 2.55
C ALA A 78 4.99 7.33 2.47
N ARG A 79 4.74 8.21 3.44
CA ARG A 79 5.42 9.48 3.60
C ARG A 79 6.60 9.27 4.54
N CYS A 80 7.78 9.71 4.13
CA CYS A 80 9.00 9.63 4.95
C CYS A 80 9.65 10.99 5.16
N LEU A 81 8.95 12.06 4.79
CA LEU A 81 9.33 13.39 5.20
C LEU A 81 8.92 13.57 6.66
N ASP A 82 9.73 14.31 7.40
CA ASP A 82 9.45 14.67 8.79
C ASP A 82 8.03 15.28 8.93
N PRO A 83 7.26 14.94 9.98
CA PRO A 83 5.90 15.44 10.17
C PRO A 83 5.79 16.97 10.12
N ARG A 84 6.78 17.70 10.64
CA ARG A 84 6.75 19.17 10.64
C ARG A 84 6.86 19.73 9.24
N ARG A 85 7.74 19.16 8.41
CA ARG A 85 7.86 19.57 7.00
C ARG A 85 6.59 19.24 6.20
N GLU A 86 5.92 18.13 6.49
CA GLU A 86 4.64 17.79 5.87
C GLU A 86 3.55 18.80 6.24
N GLN A 87 3.54 19.30 7.49
CA GLN A 87 2.62 20.37 7.92
C GLN A 87 2.90 21.66 7.15
N LEU A 88 4.15 22.10 7.09
CA LEU A 88 4.55 23.33 6.36
C LEU A 88 4.14 23.29 4.89
N ILE A 89 4.32 22.15 4.22
CA ILE A 89 3.88 21.97 2.84
C ILE A 89 2.35 22.09 2.73
N GLN A 90 1.59 21.45 3.63
CA GLN A 90 0.13 21.51 3.59
C GLN A 90 -0.41 22.91 3.86
N GLU A 91 0.16 23.62 4.83
CA GLU A 91 -0.21 25.00 5.16
C GLU A 91 0.06 25.95 4.00
N ALA A 92 1.24 25.85 3.37
CA ALA A 92 1.58 26.65 2.20
C ALA A 92 0.66 26.34 1.01
N ILE A 93 0.38 25.06 0.73
CA ILE A 93 -0.54 24.67 -0.34
C ILE A 93 -1.94 25.25 -0.08
N LYS A 94 -2.47 25.10 1.14
CA LYS A 94 -3.78 25.67 1.50
C LYS A 94 -3.79 27.19 1.32
N ALA A 95 -2.82 27.91 1.88
CA ALA A 95 -2.76 29.35 1.76
C ALA A 95 -2.72 29.83 0.30
N HIS A 96 -1.92 29.19 -0.56
CA HIS A 96 -1.77 29.60 -1.97
C HIS A 96 -2.95 29.18 -2.85
N TYR A 97 -3.58 28.04 -2.57
CA TYR A 97 -4.62 27.45 -3.44
C TYR A 97 -6.05 27.58 -2.89
N SER A 98 -6.24 28.24 -1.74
CA SER A 98 -7.55 28.68 -1.24
C SER A 98 -8.03 30.01 -1.86
N HIS A 99 -7.16 30.76 -2.54
CA HIS A 99 -7.51 32.02 -3.20
C HIS A 99 -7.82 31.83 -4.69
N ALA A 100 -8.71 32.66 -5.24
CA ALA A 100 -9.13 32.60 -6.66
C ALA A 100 -7.97 32.87 -7.65
N LEU A 101 -6.97 33.66 -7.23
CA LEU A 101 -5.75 33.91 -7.98
C LEU A 101 -4.73 32.83 -7.68
N ARG A 102 -4.64 31.81 -8.55
CA ARG A 102 -3.66 30.74 -8.41
C ARG A 102 -2.24 31.26 -8.65
N PRO A 103 -1.37 31.30 -7.63
CA PRO A 103 0.02 31.72 -7.81
C PRO A 103 0.79 30.67 -8.62
N ARG A 104 1.90 31.11 -9.22
CA ARG A 104 2.79 30.20 -9.96
C ARG A 104 3.40 29.16 -9.02
N PHE A 105 3.56 27.92 -9.46
CA PHE A 105 4.17 26.83 -8.68
C PHE A 105 5.55 27.20 -8.09
N ARG A 106 6.34 28.03 -8.79
CA ARG A 106 7.63 28.51 -8.30
C ARG A 106 7.50 29.36 -7.02
N ALA A 107 6.43 30.16 -6.91
CA ALA A 107 6.16 30.96 -5.72
C ALA A 107 5.82 30.07 -4.51
N LEU A 108 5.03 29.02 -4.73
CA LEU A 108 4.75 28.01 -3.69
C LEU A 108 6.05 27.34 -3.20
N VAL A 109 6.94 26.95 -4.11
CA VAL A 109 8.22 26.31 -3.74
C VAL A 109 9.09 27.28 -2.92
N GLN A 110 9.17 28.54 -3.31
CA GLN A 110 9.92 29.57 -2.59
C GLN A 110 9.37 29.80 -1.18
N ASP A 111 8.05 29.91 -1.04
CA ASP A 111 7.40 30.08 0.27
C ASP A 111 7.66 28.87 1.19
N ILE A 112 7.52 27.64 0.67
CA ILE A 112 7.83 26.43 1.45
C ILE A 112 9.29 26.40 1.90
N HIS A 113 10.22 26.78 1.01
CA HIS A 113 11.64 26.83 1.35
C HIS A 113 11.95 27.90 2.40
N GLN A 114 11.30 29.06 2.30
CA GLN A 114 11.42 30.15 3.27
C GLN A 114 10.94 29.71 4.66
N ARG A 115 9.73 29.15 4.76
CA ARG A 115 9.19 28.62 6.03
C ARG A 115 10.05 27.50 6.63
N CYS A 116 10.58 26.61 5.79
CA CYS A 116 11.52 25.58 6.26
C CYS A 116 12.81 26.20 6.80
N SER A 117 13.32 27.26 6.16
CA SER A 117 14.52 27.96 6.61
C SER A 117 14.31 28.68 7.94
N GLU A 118 13.14 29.29 8.14
CA GLU A 118 12.75 29.95 9.39
C GLU A 118 12.71 28.97 10.58
N GLU A 119 12.39 27.71 10.31
CA GLU A 119 12.36 26.64 11.31
C GLU A 119 13.65 25.81 11.37
N LEU A 120 14.72 26.23 10.69
CA LEU A 120 16.01 25.51 10.62
C LEU A 120 15.87 24.08 10.07
N LEU A 121 14.88 23.85 9.20
CA LEU A 121 14.62 22.57 8.55
C LEU A 121 15.19 22.56 7.12
N ALA A 122 15.78 21.44 6.71
CA ALA A 122 16.24 21.29 5.34
C ALA A 122 15.07 21.35 4.34
N PRO A 123 15.16 22.17 3.29
CA PRO A 123 14.06 22.37 2.36
C PRO A 123 13.70 21.08 1.63
N PRO A 124 12.40 20.79 1.45
CA PRO A 124 11.97 19.62 0.70
C PRO A 124 12.27 19.78 -0.81
N ASN A 125 12.50 18.66 -1.48
CA ASN A 125 12.67 18.64 -2.93
C ASN A 125 11.39 19.12 -3.64
N TRP A 126 11.53 19.93 -4.69
CA TRP A 126 10.40 20.45 -5.46
C TRP A 126 9.48 19.35 -6.02
N ARG A 127 10.02 18.16 -6.33
CA ARG A 127 9.23 17.00 -6.79
C ARG A 127 8.27 16.51 -5.69
N THR A 128 8.72 16.53 -4.44
CA THR A 128 7.88 16.21 -3.27
C THR A 128 6.75 17.21 -3.15
N ILE A 129 7.04 18.51 -3.26
CA ILE A 129 6.05 19.58 -3.24
C ILE A 129 5.02 19.41 -4.37
N ARG A 130 5.48 19.11 -5.60
CA ARG A 130 4.60 18.87 -6.75
C ARG A 130 3.70 17.66 -6.53
N GLN A 131 4.22 16.57 -5.95
CA GLN A 131 3.40 15.42 -5.61
C GLN A 131 2.35 15.77 -4.56
N ARG A 132 2.70 16.53 -3.53
CA ARG A 132 1.77 16.97 -2.47
C ARG A 132 0.68 17.90 -3.00
N LEU A 133 1.02 18.76 -3.96
CA LEU A 133 0.04 19.59 -4.65
C LEU A 133 -0.95 18.74 -5.44
N ARG A 134 -0.47 17.75 -6.21
CA ARG A 134 -1.36 16.80 -6.91
C ARG A 134 -2.25 16.01 -5.97
N ASP A 135 -1.70 15.55 -4.84
CA ASP A 135 -2.48 14.85 -3.81
C ASP A 135 -3.59 15.75 -3.23
N PHE A 136 -3.34 17.06 -3.11
CA PHE A 136 -4.31 18.05 -2.65
C PHE A 136 -5.41 18.32 -3.71
N GLU A 137 -5.02 18.52 -4.97
CA GLU A 137 -5.97 18.73 -6.09
C GLU A 137 -6.84 17.47 -6.31
N GLY A 138 -6.25 16.28 -6.25
CA GLY A 138 -6.97 15.02 -6.40
C GLY A 138 -8.00 14.77 -5.29
N ARG A 139 -7.76 15.25 -4.07
CA ARG A 139 -8.75 15.18 -2.97
C ARG A 139 -9.93 16.11 -3.18
N GLY A 140 -9.72 17.28 -3.80
CA GLY A 140 -10.80 18.20 -4.16
C GLY A 140 -11.75 17.58 -5.20
N ALA A 141 -11.20 16.87 -6.18
CA ALA A 141 -11.97 16.22 -7.25
C ALA A 141 -12.86 15.07 -6.76
N SER A 142 -12.47 14.35 -5.70
CA SER A 142 -13.27 13.26 -5.13
C SER A 142 -14.51 13.71 -4.34
N SER A 143 -14.68 15.01 -4.10
CA SER A 143 -15.82 15.55 -3.32
C SER A 143 -17.04 15.95 -4.16
N VAL A 144 -16.96 15.90 -5.50
CA VAL A 144 -18.05 16.30 -6.42
C VAL A 144 -18.73 15.09 -7.08
N GLY A 145 -18.75 13.95 -6.39
CA GLY A 145 -19.37 12.72 -6.85
C GLY A 145 -20.29 12.13 -5.81
N ASN A 146 -21.42 12.80 -5.56
CA ASN A 146 -22.65 12.19 -5.03
C ASN A 146 -23.85 13.03 -5.48
#